data_AF-A0A8T6RJ81-F1
#
_entry.id   AF-A0A8T6RJ81-F1
#
_cell.length_a   1.000
_cell.length_b   1.000
_cell.length_c   1.000
_cell.angle_alpha   90.00
_cell.angle_beta   90.00
_cell.angle_gamma   90.00
#
_symmetry.space_group_name_H-M   'P 1'
#
loop_
_entity.id
_entity.type
_entity.pdbx_description
1 polymer ?
#
loop_
_entity_poly.entity_id
_entity_poly.type
_entity_poly.pdbx_seq_one_letter_code
_entity_poly.pdbx_strand_id
1 'polypeptide(L)'
;MEESYSLKNLIKYLGENNFTILLYSLLNRIPIFVVGEIDDEINDLINSIISLVPHRNDVVFYSDFIDPEDYSLMIEEELNNFNIPRLIICCPTTASNIAIEKISNLTGWILGIKFNESFSYSKIFDKLSNRLDFFLILNILNDKIQIESKGLNFNQIDLSFEKKLIIKSIEKTEIALEKMKRVLNKKIKDSINSQILNSIMNFELEENKIQANIFREEIQAFVHASIRALAILSRIDLLRELGIRIQLADKTLLQTIDYENIKCQRLLRFIKSEYGVNFEKCINMGWKNRFGDQIESSWG
;
A
#
# COMPACT_ATOMS: atom_id res chain seq x y z
N MET A 1 -13.39 21.60 -1.57
CA MET A 1 -12.19 20.74 -1.57
C MET A 1 -12.02 20.19 -0.17
N GLU A 2 -12.85 19.23 0.21
CA GLU A 2 -12.74 18.45 1.45
C GLU A 2 -13.88 17.45 1.41
N GLU A 3 -13.66 16.29 0.77
CA GLU A 3 -14.31 15.03 1.14
C GLU A 3 -13.56 13.83 0.52
N SER A 4 -12.22 13.91 0.48
CA SER A 4 -11.42 12.68 0.42
C SER A 4 -11.69 11.89 1.69
N TYR A 5 -12.04 10.61 1.57
CA TYR A 5 -12.20 9.73 2.73
C TYR A 5 -10.94 9.81 3.61
N SER A 6 -11.11 10.24 4.86
CA SER A 6 -10.03 10.13 5.84
C SER A 6 -9.65 8.65 6.00
N LEU A 7 -8.41 8.37 6.41
CA LEU A 7 -7.95 7.01 6.70
C LEU A 7 -8.92 6.29 7.66
N LYS A 8 -9.39 6.99 8.69
CA LYS A 8 -10.39 6.51 9.64
C LYS A 8 -11.68 6.10 8.95
N ASN A 9 -12.19 6.96 8.07
CA ASN A 9 -13.41 6.71 7.31
C ASN A 9 -13.24 5.53 6.36
N LEU A 10 -12.12 5.44 5.63
CA LEU A 10 -11.83 4.29 4.77
C LEU A 10 -11.86 2.97 5.54
N ILE A 11 -11.17 2.92 6.70
CA ILE A 11 -11.16 1.72 7.56
C ILE A 11 -12.58 1.38 8.02
N LYS A 12 -13.38 2.40 8.38
CA LYS A 12 -14.77 2.22 8.82
C LYS A 12 -15.68 1.70 7.71
N TYR A 13 -15.60 2.25 6.50
CA TYR A 13 -16.47 1.89 5.37
C TYR A 13 -16.13 0.51 4.78
N LEU A 14 -14.84 0.17 4.73
CA LEU A 14 -14.39 -1.13 4.24
C LEU A 14 -14.49 -2.22 5.32
N GLY A 15 -14.25 -1.86 6.58
CA GLY A 15 -13.93 -2.79 7.65
C GLY A 15 -12.46 -3.22 7.62
N GLU A 16 -11.91 -3.59 8.77
CA GLU A 16 -10.47 -3.87 8.94
C GLU A 16 -9.94 -4.96 7.98
N ASN A 17 -10.70 -6.04 7.77
CA ASN A 17 -10.28 -7.13 6.91
C ASN A 17 -10.17 -6.70 5.43
N ASN A 18 -11.15 -5.95 4.93
CA ASN A 18 -11.15 -5.46 3.56
C ASN A 18 -10.10 -4.36 3.38
N PHE A 19 -9.93 -3.47 4.36
CA PHE A 19 -8.86 -2.49 4.33
C PHE A 19 -7.47 -3.15 4.32
N THR A 20 -7.29 -4.24 5.06
CA THR A 20 -6.07 -5.06 5.03
C THR A 20 -5.81 -5.63 3.63
N ILE A 21 -6.85 -6.15 2.97
CA ILE A 21 -6.77 -6.67 1.60
C ILE A 21 -6.39 -5.56 0.62
N LEU A 22 -7.03 -4.40 0.72
CA LEU A 22 -6.72 -3.22 -0.07
C LEU A 22 -5.26 -2.82 0.10
N LEU A 23 -4.78 -2.70 1.34
CA LEU A 23 -3.40 -2.33 1.62
C LEU A 23 -2.40 -3.35 1.07
N TYR A 24 -2.67 -4.64 1.23
CA TYR A 24 -1.86 -5.70 0.62
C TYR A 24 -1.82 -5.52 -0.90
N SER A 25 -2.96 -5.29 -1.53
CA SER A 25 -3.07 -5.17 -2.98
C SER A 25 -2.29 -3.96 -3.50
N LEU A 26 -2.40 -2.83 -2.81
CA LEU A 26 -1.63 -1.61 -3.09
C LEU A 26 -0.13 -1.86 -2.98
N LEU A 27 0.34 -2.42 -1.86
CA LEU A 27 1.76 -2.68 -1.64
C LEU A 27 2.33 -3.68 -2.65
N ASN A 28 1.50 -4.55 -3.24
CA ASN A 28 1.92 -5.50 -4.27
C ASN A 28 1.62 -5.03 -5.70
N ARG A 29 1.26 -3.76 -5.90
CA ARG A 29 0.93 -3.15 -7.21
C ARG A 29 -0.14 -3.93 -7.98
N ILE A 30 -1.07 -4.58 -7.28
CA ILE A 30 -2.20 -5.27 -7.89
C ILE A 30 -3.14 -4.21 -8.48
N PRO A 31 -3.61 -4.36 -9.73
CA PRO A 31 -4.58 -3.43 -10.32
C PRO A 31 -5.86 -3.36 -9.49
N ILE A 32 -6.33 -2.14 -9.24
CA ILE A 32 -7.54 -1.87 -8.46
C ILE A 32 -8.55 -1.14 -9.34
N PHE A 33 -9.78 -1.63 -9.36
CA PHE A 33 -10.89 -1.03 -10.06
C PHE A 33 -11.92 -0.56 -9.04
N VAL A 34 -12.15 0.75 -8.98
CA VAL A 34 -13.20 1.36 -8.15
C VAL A 34 -14.43 1.51 -9.02
N VAL A 35 -15.55 0.91 -8.65
CA VAL A 35 -16.75 0.86 -9.47
C VAL A 35 -17.94 1.39 -8.69
N GLY A 36 -18.78 2.22 -9.32
CA GLY A 36 -19.94 2.81 -8.67
C GLY A 36 -20.85 3.56 -9.65
N GLU A 37 -21.86 4.25 -9.12
CA GLU A 37 -22.83 5.02 -9.93
C GLU A 37 -22.50 6.51 -10.02
N ILE A 38 -21.77 7.06 -9.05
CA ILE A 38 -21.51 8.50 -8.91
C ILE A 38 -20.03 8.78 -9.15
N ASP A 39 -19.74 9.66 -10.12
CA ASP A 39 -18.36 9.96 -10.54
C ASP A 39 -17.52 10.56 -9.41
N ASP A 40 -18.09 11.51 -8.67
CA ASP A 40 -17.38 12.21 -7.59
C ASP A 40 -16.99 11.24 -6.47
N GLU A 41 -17.91 10.37 -6.03
CA GLU A 41 -17.63 9.35 -5.01
C GLU A 41 -16.52 8.38 -5.44
N ILE A 42 -16.53 7.96 -6.71
CA ILE A 42 -15.50 7.08 -7.25
C ILE A 42 -14.14 7.80 -7.23
N ASN A 43 -14.08 9.03 -7.75
CA ASN A 43 -12.84 9.78 -7.85
C ASN A 43 -12.29 10.16 -6.46
N ASP A 44 -13.15 10.51 -5.50
CA ASP A 44 -12.76 10.77 -4.12
C ASP A 44 -12.20 9.51 -3.43
N LEU A 45 -12.80 8.35 -3.67
CA LEU A 45 -12.27 7.08 -3.19
C LEU A 45 -10.90 6.76 -3.82
N ILE A 46 -10.72 6.98 -5.12
CA ILE A 46 -9.43 6.79 -5.80
C ILE A 46 -8.34 7.67 -5.16
N ASN A 47 -8.61 8.96 -4.99
CA ASN A 47 -7.67 9.90 -4.35
C ASN A 47 -7.31 9.44 -2.93
N SER A 48 -8.30 8.96 -2.19
CA SER A 48 -8.11 8.45 -0.82
C SER A 48 -7.24 7.18 -0.81
N ILE A 49 -7.42 6.28 -1.77
CA ILE A 49 -6.61 5.06 -1.92
C ILE A 49 -5.17 5.38 -2.30
N ILE A 50 -4.94 6.34 -3.20
CA ILE A 50 -3.60 6.78 -3.61
C ILE A 50 -2.80 7.28 -2.39
N SER A 51 -3.46 8.02 -1.49
CA SER A 51 -2.84 8.55 -0.27
C SER A 51 -2.27 7.48 0.67
N LEU A 52 -2.69 6.21 0.52
CA LEU A 52 -2.21 5.08 1.34
C LEU A 52 -0.81 4.60 0.95
N VAL A 53 -0.28 5.00 -0.22
CA VAL A 53 1.06 4.62 -0.70
C VAL A 53 1.93 5.84 -1.01
N PRO A 54 2.25 6.66 0.01
CA PRO A 54 2.92 7.95 -0.15
C PRO A 54 4.41 7.85 -0.55
N HIS A 55 4.92 6.64 -0.77
CA HIS A 55 6.27 6.39 -1.29
C HIS A 55 6.31 6.32 -2.82
N ARG A 56 5.14 6.35 -3.47
CA ARG A 56 4.99 6.32 -4.91
C ARG A 56 4.67 7.71 -5.44
N ASN A 57 5.10 7.97 -6.67
CA ASN A 57 4.71 9.16 -7.41
C ASN A 57 3.38 8.88 -8.12
N ASP A 58 2.39 9.72 -7.90
CA ASP A 58 1.11 9.66 -8.57
C ASP A 58 1.18 10.28 -9.97
N VAL A 59 0.55 9.61 -10.93
CA VAL A 59 0.43 10.08 -12.32
C VAL A 59 -1.00 9.84 -12.77
N VAL A 60 -1.63 10.87 -13.32
CA VAL A 60 -3.04 10.84 -13.74
C VAL A 60 -3.13 10.59 -15.25
N PHE A 61 -3.69 9.45 -15.61
CA PHE A 61 -4.01 9.14 -17.00
C PHE A 61 -5.00 10.15 -17.57
N TYR A 62 -4.77 10.57 -18.81
CA TYR A 62 -5.53 11.59 -19.53
C TYR A 62 -5.32 13.04 -19.06
N SER A 63 -4.41 13.26 -18.10
CA SER A 63 -3.90 14.58 -17.72
C SER A 63 -2.39 14.65 -17.96
N ASP A 64 -1.64 13.72 -17.39
CA ASP A 64 -0.18 13.72 -17.41
C ASP A 64 0.39 12.93 -18.59
N PHE A 65 -0.34 11.91 -19.05
CA PHE A 65 -0.05 11.15 -20.26
C PHE A 65 -1.34 10.59 -20.88
N ILE A 66 -1.31 10.34 -22.18
CA ILE A 66 -2.45 9.76 -22.94
C ILE A 66 -2.01 8.54 -23.74
N ASP A 67 -0.77 8.54 -24.23
CA ASP A 67 -0.30 7.51 -25.15
C ASP A 67 0.30 6.30 -24.40
N PRO A 68 -0.03 5.06 -24.83
CA PRO A 68 0.53 3.85 -24.21
C PRO A 68 2.06 3.75 -24.31
N GLU A 69 2.65 4.43 -25.29
CA GLU A 69 4.09 4.50 -25.49
C GLU A 69 4.76 5.30 -24.37
N ASP A 70 4.20 6.46 -23.99
CA ASP A 70 4.66 7.25 -22.84
C ASP A 70 4.64 6.42 -21.56
N TYR A 71 3.54 5.70 -21.33
CA TYR A 71 3.42 4.80 -20.18
C TYR A 71 4.49 3.70 -20.20
N SER A 72 4.76 3.12 -21.36
CA SER A 72 5.76 2.06 -21.49
C SER A 72 7.17 2.58 -21.17
N LEU A 73 7.51 3.79 -21.62
CA LEU A 73 8.77 4.47 -21.29
C LEU A 73 8.89 4.74 -19.79
N MET A 74 7.82 5.24 -19.16
CA MET A 74 7.80 5.48 -17.71
C MET A 74 8.05 4.20 -16.89
N ILE A 75 7.43 3.08 -17.30
CA ILE A 75 7.64 1.79 -16.63
C ILE A 75 9.07 1.26 -16.89
N GLU A 76 9.62 1.46 -18.08
CA GLU A 76 11.00 1.09 -18.40
C GLU A 76 12.01 1.87 -17.53
N GLU A 77 11.79 3.17 -17.34
CA GLU A 77 12.61 4.00 -16.44
C GLU A 77 12.58 3.49 -14.99
N GLU A 78 11.41 3.11 -14.47
CA GLU A 78 11.30 2.50 -13.15
C GLU A 78 12.14 1.22 -13.03
N LEU A 79 12.03 0.33 -14.02
CA LEU A 79 12.69 -0.98 -14.01
C LEU A 79 14.21 -0.84 -14.05
N ASN A 80 14.72 0.16 -14.77
CA ASN A 80 16.15 0.39 -14.95
C ASN A 80 16.81 1.10 -13.76
N ASN A 81 16.04 1.75 -12.88
CA ASN A 81 16.60 2.52 -11.77
C ASN A 81 15.82 2.35 -10.47
N PHE A 82 16.42 1.66 -9.49
CA PHE A 82 15.84 1.43 -8.16
C PHE A 82 15.76 2.68 -7.28
N ASN A 83 16.42 3.79 -7.65
CA ASN A 83 16.43 5.02 -6.87
C ASN A 83 15.26 5.96 -7.17
N ILE A 84 14.47 5.66 -8.21
CA ILE A 84 13.30 6.47 -8.57
C ILE A 84 12.07 5.92 -7.83
N PRO A 85 11.22 6.78 -7.23
CA PRO A 85 9.93 6.35 -6.71
C PRO A 85 9.13 5.63 -7.79
N ARG A 86 8.45 4.54 -7.41
CA ARG A 86 7.56 3.83 -8.34
C ARG A 86 6.30 4.64 -8.57
N LEU A 87 5.70 4.46 -9.73
CA LEU A 87 4.49 5.12 -10.13
C LEU A 87 3.27 4.37 -9.60
N ILE A 88 2.28 5.15 -9.21
CA ILE A 88 0.90 4.72 -9.06
C ILE A 88 0.06 5.50 -10.07
N ILE A 89 -0.62 4.76 -10.95
CA ILE A 89 -1.40 5.40 -12.02
C ILE A 89 -2.84 5.55 -11.56
N CYS A 90 -3.31 6.79 -11.59
CA CYS A 90 -4.70 7.15 -11.36
C CYS A 90 -5.43 7.26 -12.70
N CYS A 91 -6.55 6.58 -12.85
CA CYS A 91 -7.42 6.76 -14.00
C CYS A 91 -8.82 7.19 -13.53
N PRO A 92 -9.21 8.46 -13.73
CA PRO A 92 -10.53 8.94 -13.36
C PRO A 92 -11.61 8.29 -14.24
N THR A 93 -12.86 8.33 -13.77
CA THR A 93 -14.01 7.70 -14.46
C THR A 93 -14.17 8.10 -15.92
N THR A 94 -13.79 9.34 -16.27
CA THR A 94 -13.89 9.91 -17.60
C THR A 94 -12.98 9.23 -18.63
N ALA A 95 -11.86 8.63 -18.21
CA ALA A 95 -10.84 8.08 -19.10
C ALA A 95 -10.76 6.55 -19.09
N SER A 96 -11.52 5.88 -18.22
CA SER A 96 -11.34 4.45 -17.94
C SER A 96 -11.61 3.51 -19.10
N ASN A 97 -12.57 3.84 -19.98
CA ASN A 97 -12.81 3.03 -21.18
C ASN A 97 -11.59 3.02 -22.09
N ILE A 98 -10.94 4.17 -22.26
CA ILE A 98 -9.75 4.32 -23.09
C ILE A 98 -8.58 3.56 -22.46
N ALA A 99 -8.38 3.70 -21.14
CA ALA A 99 -7.32 2.99 -20.42
C ALA A 99 -7.48 1.46 -20.56
N ILE A 100 -8.69 0.94 -20.32
CA ILE A 100 -8.98 -0.48 -20.43
C ILE A 100 -8.73 -0.98 -21.85
N GLU A 101 -8.97 -0.20 -22.90
CA GLU A 101 -8.77 -0.67 -24.28
C GLU A 101 -7.33 -0.58 -24.75
N LYS A 102 -6.64 0.51 -24.41
CA LYS A 102 -5.30 0.79 -24.94
C LYS A 102 -4.17 0.23 -24.11
N ILE A 103 -4.32 0.14 -22.79
CA ILE A 103 -3.23 -0.23 -21.89
C ILE A 103 -3.24 -1.73 -21.63
N SER A 104 -2.15 -2.41 -21.98
CA SER A 104 -2.01 -3.86 -21.84
C SER A 104 -1.66 -4.29 -20.42
N ASN A 105 -0.77 -3.56 -19.75
CA ASN A 105 -0.31 -3.85 -18.40
C ASN A 105 -0.84 -2.79 -17.40
N LEU A 106 -1.73 -3.20 -16.51
CA LEU A 106 -2.36 -2.34 -15.51
C LEU A 106 -1.73 -2.47 -14.10
N THR A 107 -0.50 -3.00 -14.01
CA THR A 107 0.23 -3.10 -12.74
C THR A 107 0.37 -1.73 -12.08
N GLY A 108 -0.07 -1.60 -10.83
CA GLY A 108 -0.03 -0.34 -10.09
C GLY A 108 -1.09 0.69 -10.51
N TRP A 109 -2.10 0.31 -11.30
CA TRP A 109 -3.21 1.20 -11.65
C TRP A 109 -4.35 1.16 -10.64
N ILE A 110 -4.96 2.32 -10.41
CA ILE A 110 -6.25 2.49 -9.77
C ILE A 110 -7.19 3.17 -10.78
N LEU A 111 -8.25 2.48 -11.21
CA LEU A 111 -9.16 2.97 -12.23
C LEU A 111 -10.58 3.13 -11.70
N GLY A 112 -11.22 4.26 -11.97
CA GLY A 112 -12.63 4.50 -11.67
C GLY A 112 -13.55 4.05 -12.79
N ILE A 113 -14.57 3.25 -12.54
CA ILE A 113 -15.51 2.80 -13.57
C ILE A 113 -16.92 3.15 -13.12
N LYS A 114 -17.59 4.00 -13.89
CA LYS A 114 -19.00 4.31 -13.66
C LYS A 114 -19.89 3.25 -14.30
N PHE A 115 -20.91 2.78 -13.58
CA PHE A 115 -21.97 1.98 -14.17
C PHE A 115 -22.80 2.80 -15.14
N ASN A 116 -23.06 2.23 -16.31
CA ASN A 116 -24.00 2.79 -17.28
C ASN A 116 -24.63 1.64 -18.10
N GLU A 117 -25.58 1.95 -19.00
CA GLU A 117 -26.26 0.94 -19.82
C GLU A 117 -25.29 0.06 -20.65
N SER A 118 -24.14 0.61 -21.02
CA SER A 118 -23.09 -0.11 -21.76
C SER A 118 -22.17 -0.96 -20.85
N PHE A 119 -22.02 -0.60 -19.58
CA PHE A 119 -21.10 -1.18 -18.60
C PHE A 119 -21.86 -1.69 -17.37
N SER A 120 -22.39 -2.91 -17.47
CA SER A 120 -22.83 -3.67 -16.30
C SER A 120 -21.63 -4.28 -15.58
N TYR A 121 -21.76 -4.50 -14.27
CA TYR A 121 -20.73 -5.15 -13.44
C TYR A 121 -20.17 -6.44 -14.06
N SER A 122 -21.06 -7.32 -14.54
CA SER A 122 -20.69 -8.58 -15.20
C SER A 122 -19.80 -8.37 -16.43
N LYS A 123 -20.15 -7.42 -17.31
CA LYS A 123 -19.36 -7.13 -18.52
C LYS A 123 -17.98 -6.59 -18.17
N ILE A 124 -17.87 -5.74 -17.14
CA ILE A 124 -16.58 -5.25 -16.63
C ILE A 124 -15.75 -6.42 -16.14
N PHE A 125 -16.33 -7.22 -15.24
CA PHE A 125 -15.63 -8.35 -14.64
C PHE A 125 -15.13 -9.31 -15.70
N ASP A 126 -15.94 -9.64 -16.71
CA ASP A 126 -15.57 -10.52 -17.82
C ASP A 126 -14.47 -9.91 -18.70
N LYS A 127 -14.58 -8.62 -19.06
CA LYS A 127 -13.58 -7.91 -19.88
C LYS A 127 -12.22 -7.86 -19.18
N LEU A 128 -12.20 -7.57 -17.87
CA LEU A 128 -10.98 -7.56 -17.07
C LEU A 128 -10.45 -8.98 -16.85
N SER A 129 -11.35 -9.93 -16.60
CA SER A 129 -11.03 -11.33 -16.41
C SER A 129 -10.28 -11.95 -17.58
N ASN A 130 -10.64 -11.59 -18.81
CA ASN A 130 -9.98 -12.14 -20.00
C ASN A 130 -8.58 -11.58 -20.23
N ARG A 131 -8.20 -10.51 -19.51
CA ARG A 131 -6.94 -9.77 -19.73
C ARG A 131 -5.99 -9.81 -18.55
N LEU A 132 -6.52 -9.95 -17.34
CA LEU A 132 -5.78 -9.89 -16.10
C LEU A 132 -5.98 -11.15 -15.27
N ASP A 133 -4.86 -11.71 -14.82
CA ASP A 133 -4.86 -12.88 -13.92
C ASP A 133 -5.26 -12.49 -12.50
N PHE A 134 -4.84 -11.30 -12.05
CA PHE A 134 -5.03 -10.82 -10.68
C PHE A 134 -5.51 -9.37 -10.69
N PHE A 135 -6.59 -9.08 -9.97
CA PHE A 135 -7.06 -7.71 -9.72
C PHE A 135 -8.02 -7.65 -8.53
N LEU A 136 -8.24 -6.43 -8.04
CA LEU A 136 -9.21 -6.10 -7.01
C LEU A 136 -10.31 -5.19 -7.58
N ILE A 137 -11.57 -5.44 -7.22
CA ILE A 137 -12.70 -4.55 -7.48
C ILE A 137 -13.24 -4.05 -6.15
N LEU A 138 -13.36 -2.73 -6.04
CA LEU A 138 -14.04 -2.02 -4.95
C LEU A 138 -15.37 -1.52 -5.50
N ASN A 139 -16.46 -2.17 -5.10
CA ASN A 139 -17.80 -1.81 -5.53
C ASN A 139 -18.47 -0.91 -4.48
N ILE A 140 -18.81 0.32 -4.87
CA ILE A 140 -19.51 1.30 -4.04
C ILE A 140 -21.01 1.04 -4.17
N LEU A 141 -21.63 0.53 -3.10
CA LEU A 141 -23.05 0.19 -3.02
C LEU A 141 -23.65 0.82 -1.77
N ASN A 142 -24.54 1.81 -1.93
CA ASN A 142 -25.33 2.42 -0.84
C ASN A 142 -24.50 2.69 0.43
N ASP A 143 -23.46 3.53 0.31
CA ASP A 143 -22.51 3.90 1.37
C ASP A 143 -21.64 2.76 1.96
N LYS A 144 -21.60 1.60 1.30
CA LYS A 144 -20.68 0.51 1.65
C LYS A 144 -19.77 0.20 0.48
N ILE A 145 -18.52 -0.15 0.81
CA ILE A 145 -17.55 -0.60 -0.19
C ILE A 145 -17.37 -2.10 -0.04
N GLN A 146 -17.75 -2.85 -1.06
CA GLN A 146 -17.52 -4.29 -1.13
C GLN A 146 -16.25 -4.56 -1.92
N ILE A 147 -15.46 -5.53 -1.45
CA ILE A 147 -14.26 -5.98 -2.16
C ILE A 147 -14.53 -7.33 -2.81
N GLU A 148 -14.24 -7.39 -4.10
CA GLU A 148 -14.15 -8.62 -4.87
C GLU A 148 -12.76 -8.74 -5.48
N SER A 149 -12.28 -9.96 -5.67
CA SER A 149 -10.95 -10.20 -6.22
C SER A 149 -10.93 -11.36 -7.18
N LYS A 150 -10.13 -11.23 -8.24
CA LYS A 150 -9.81 -12.33 -9.13
C LYS A 150 -8.40 -12.83 -8.90
N GLY A 151 -8.20 -14.14 -8.97
CA GLY A 151 -6.90 -14.81 -8.91
C GLY A 151 -6.23 -14.80 -7.53
N LEU A 152 -6.79 -14.07 -6.56
CA LEU A 152 -6.25 -13.93 -5.23
C LEU A 152 -7.10 -14.70 -4.23
N ASN A 153 -6.50 -15.69 -3.57
CA ASN A 153 -7.13 -16.35 -2.43
C ASN A 153 -6.53 -15.78 -1.14
N PHE A 154 -7.18 -14.75 -0.60
CA PHE A 154 -6.72 -14.09 0.63
C PHE A 154 -6.74 -14.98 1.87
N ASN A 155 -7.44 -16.12 1.84
CA ASN A 155 -7.39 -17.11 2.93
C ASN A 155 -6.05 -17.87 2.95
N GLN A 156 -5.31 -17.87 1.84
CA GLN A 156 -3.99 -18.51 1.72
C GLN A 156 -2.83 -17.51 1.82
N ILE A 157 -3.14 -16.21 1.79
CA ILE A 157 -2.15 -15.14 1.87
C ILE A 157 -2.02 -14.72 3.33
N ASP A 158 -0.77 -14.64 3.81
CA ASP A 158 -0.50 -14.07 5.12
C ASP A 158 -0.60 -12.55 5.09
N LEU A 159 -1.66 -12.03 5.70
CA LEU A 159 -1.96 -10.60 5.84
C LEU A 159 -1.57 -10.04 7.22
N SER A 160 -0.78 -10.77 8.01
CA SER A 160 -0.43 -10.37 9.38
C SER A 160 0.34 -9.06 9.45
N PHE A 161 1.14 -8.74 8.43
CA PHE A 161 1.87 -7.48 8.37
C PHE A 161 0.93 -6.29 8.22
N GLU A 162 0.06 -6.32 7.23
CA GLU A 162 -0.91 -5.25 6.96
C GLU A 162 -1.83 -5.03 8.17
N LYS A 163 -2.32 -6.12 8.78
CA LYS A 163 -3.13 -6.04 10.01
C LYS A 163 -2.38 -5.35 11.14
N LYS A 164 -1.13 -5.72 11.39
CA LYS A 164 -0.29 -5.09 12.42
C LYS A 164 -0.05 -3.62 12.13
N LEU A 165 0.15 -3.24 10.88
CA LEU A 165 0.36 -1.85 10.48
C LEU A 165 -0.87 -0.99 10.81
N ILE A 166 -2.06 -1.49 10.47
CA ILE A 166 -3.34 -0.82 10.77
C ILE A 166 -3.53 -0.64 12.27
N ILE A 167 -3.43 -1.74 13.04
CA ILE A 167 -3.60 -1.74 14.50
C ILE A 167 -2.60 -0.78 15.15
N LYS A 168 -1.32 -0.85 14.75
CA LYS A 168 -0.27 0.04 15.27
C LYS A 168 -0.57 1.51 14.99
N SER A 169 -1.17 1.83 13.84
CA SER A 169 -1.57 3.20 13.52
C SER A 169 -2.70 3.69 14.44
N ILE A 170 -3.68 2.83 14.75
CA ILE A 170 -4.81 3.14 15.63
C ILE A 170 -4.31 3.35 17.06
N GLU A 171 -3.56 2.39 17.61
CA GLU A 171 -3.04 2.45 18.98
C GLU A 171 -2.15 3.68 19.21
N LYS A 172 -1.23 3.97 18.28
CA LYS A 172 -0.37 5.16 18.40
C LYS A 172 -1.16 6.47 18.30
N THR A 173 -2.24 6.49 17.52
CA THR A 173 -3.13 7.66 17.41
C THR A 173 -3.85 7.92 18.72
N GLU A 174 -4.43 6.87 19.33
CA GLU A 174 -5.10 6.97 20.64
C GLU A 174 -4.13 7.50 21.71
N ILE A 175 -2.93 6.93 21.79
CA ILE A 175 -1.89 7.37 22.74
C ILE A 175 -1.52 8.85 22.51
N ALA A 176 -1.41 9.30 21.27
CA ALA A 176 -1.09 10.68 20.94
C ALA A 176 -2.22 11.63 21.37
N LEU A 177 -3.48 11.28 21.09
CA LEU A 177 -4.65 12.06 21.48
C LEU A 177 -4.81 12.15 22.99
N GLU A 178 -4.62 11.05 23.72
CA GLU A 178 -4.67 11.06 25.19
C GLU A 178 -3.61 11.98 25.78
N LYS A 179 -2.39 11.95 25.23
CA LYS A 179 -1.32 12.86 25.65
C LYS A 179 -1.73 14.32 25.41
N MET A 180 -2.30 14.65 24.25
CA MET A 180 -2.77 16.01 23.93
C MET A 180 -3.88 16.47 24.87
N LYS A 181 -4.94 15.66 25.03
CA LYS A 181 -6.06 15.92 25.95
C LYS A 181 -5.55 16.17 27.38
N ARG A 182 -4.63 15.34 27.87
CA ARG A 182 -4.03 15.49 29.20
C ARG A 182 -3.24 16.79 29.35
N VAL A 183 -2.48 17.20 28.34
CA VAL A 183 -1.72 18.46 28.37
C VAL A 183 -2.65 19.66 28.41
N LEU A 184 -3.72 19.65 27.62
CA LEU A 184 -4.70 20.75 27.57
C LEU A 184 -5.53 20.83 28.84
N ASN A 185 -6.03 19.70 29.36
CA ASN A 185 -6.75 19.66 30.64
C ASN A 185 -5.91 20.22 31.80
N LYS A 186 -4.59 20.01 31.81
CA LYS A 186 -3.71 20.59 32.84
C LYS A 186 -3.54 22.11 32.73
N LYS A 187 -3.79 22.70 31.56
CA LYS A 187 -3.61 24.14 31.29
C LYS A 187 -4.90 24.93 31.35
N ILE A 188 -6.04 24.27 31.17
CA ILE A 188 -7.37 24.88 31.30
C ILE A 188 -7.67 25.11 32.80
N LYS A 189 -8.04 26.34 33.16
CA LYS A 189 -8.54 26.69 34.51
C LYS A 189 -10.06 26.47 34.58
N ASP A 190 -10.59 26.24 35.79
CA ASP A 190 -12.00 25.90 36.07
C ASP A 190 -13.04 26.97 35.63
N SER A 191 -12.61 28.13 35.14
CA SER A 191 -13.48 29.27 34.81
C SER A 191 -13.89 29.38 33.33
N ILE A 192 -13.65 28.36 32.50
CA ILE A 192 -14.01 28.39 31.07
C ILE A 192 -15.44 27.87 30.86
N ASN A 193 -16.22 28.59 30.04
CA ASN A 193 -17.56 28.16 29.61
C ASN A 193 -17.50 26.74 28.99
N SER A 194 -18.43 25.87 29.38
CA SER A 194 -18.52 24.48 28.92
C SER A 194 -18.61 24.34 27.40
N GLN A 195 -19.24 25.28 26.68
CA GLN A 195 -19.28 25.26 25.22
C GLN A 195 -17.91 25.50 24.59
N ILE A 196 -17.15 26.47 25.11
CA ILE A 196 -15.78 26.76 24.67
C ILE A 196 -14.86 25.58 25.01
N LEU A 197 -15.03 25.00 26.20
CA LEU A 197 -14.31 23.81 26.62
C LEU A 197 -14.55 22.64 25.64
N ASN A 198 -15.80 22.38 25.26
CA ASN A 198 -16.16 21.32 24.33
C ASN A 198 -15.56 21.53 22.94
N SER A 199 -15.55 22.77 22.43
CA SER A 199 -14.90 23.09 21.16
C SER A 199 -13.38 22.90 21.22
N ILE A 200 -12.72 23.32 22.29
CA ILE A 200 -11.27 23.13 22.49
C ILE A 200 -10.91 21.64 22.61
N MET A 201 -11.81 20.85 23.19
CA MET A 201 -11.61 19.43 23.43
C MET A 201 -12.13 18.53 22.29
N ASN A 202 -12.61 19.11 21.19
CA ASN A 202 -12.91 18.36 19.98
C ASN A 202 -11.62 18.16 19.16
N PHE A 203 -11.19 16.91 19.02
CA PHE A 203 -9.96 16.52 18.31
C PHE A 203 -10.24 15.70 17.05
N GLU A 204 -11.44 15.75 16.47
CA GLU A 204 -11.79 14.89 15.34
C GLU A 204 -10.88 15.15 14.11
N LEU A 205 -10.59 16.42 13.82
CA LEU A 205 -9.70 16.79 12.72
C LEU A 205 -8.25 16.42 13.03
N GLU A 206 -7.80 16.64 14.27
CA GLU A 206 -6.46 16.27 14.74
C GLU A 206 -6.27 14.76 14.71
N GLU A 207 -7.26 13.98 15.14
CA GLU A 207 -7.26 12.52 15.10
C GLU A 207 -7.03 12.03 13.67
N ASN A 208 -7.82 12.52 12.70
CA ASN A 208 -7.68 12.14 11.30
C ASN A 208 -6.26 12.46 10.76
N LYS A 209 -5.72 13.63 11.09
CA LYS A 209 -4.38 14.05 10.66
C LYS A 209 -3.27 13.24 11.32
N ILE A 210 -3.37 12.99 12.63
CA ILE A 210 -2.41 12.21 13.40
C ILE A 210 -2.39 10.77 12.88
N GLN A 211 -3.55 10.17 12.66
CA GLN A 211 -3.65 8.80 12.15
C GLN A 211 -3.02 8.66 10.76
N ALA A 212 -3.33 9.59 9.85
CA ALA A 212 -2.75 9.60 8.51
C ALA A 212 -1.21 9.75 8.55
N ASN A 213 -0.69 10.63 9.41
CA ASN A 213 0.76 10.83 9.56
C ASN A 213 1.45 9.59 10.10
N ILE A 214 0.91 8.99 11.18
CA ILE A 214 1.48 7.77 11.77
C ILE A 214 1.46 6.63 10.74
N PHE A 215 0.35 6.46 10.02
CA PHE A 215 0.24 5.43 8.98
C PHE A 215 1.29 5.62 7.89
N ARG A 216 1.47 6.86 7.41
CA ARG A 216 2.51 7.20 6.43
C ARG A 216 3.91 6.87 6.94
N GLU A 217 4.23 7.22 8.19
CA GLU A 217 5.52 6.92 8.80
C GLU A 217 5.79 5.41 8.84
N GLU A 218 4.78 4.60 9.19
CA GLU A 218 4.91 3.13 9.21
C GLU A 218 5.14 2.54 7.82
N ILE A 219 4.44 3.04 6.80
CA ILE A 219 4.66 2.64 5.41
C ILE A 219 6.06 3.02 4.94
N GLN A 220 6.50 4.26 5.21
CA GLN A 220 7.84 4.72 4.83
C GLN A 220 8.94 3.92 5.52
N ALA A 221 8.77 3.59 6.81
CA ALA A 221 9.72 2.74 7.53
C ALA A 221 9.87 1.36 6.86
N PHE A 222 8.76 0.75 6.44
CA PHE A 222 8.78 -0.52 5.71
C PHE A 222 9.47 -0.40 4.34
N VAL A 223 9.19 0.66 3.59
CA VAL A 223 9.80 0.90 2.27
C VAL A 223 11.31 1.12 2.41
N HIS A 224 11.76 1.92 3.37
CA HIS A 224 13.19 2.12 3.62
C HIS A 224 13.90 0.81 4.02
N ALA A 225 13.29 -0.01 4.87
CA ALA A 225 13.81 -1.33 5.19
C ALA A 225 13.91 -2.21 3.93
N SER A 226 12.92 -2.14 3.04
CA SER A 226 12.90 -2.86 1.76
C SER A 226 14.00 -2.39 0.81
N ILE A 227 14.30 -1.10 0.74
CA ILE A 227 15.42 -0.55 -0.05
C ILE A 227 16.76 -1.03 0.51
N ARG A 228 16.93 -1.04 1.85
CA ARG A 228 18.13 -1.61 2.48
C ARG A 228 18.29 -3.10 2.13
N ALA A 229 17.20 -3.85 2.19
CA ALA A 229 17.19 -5.27 1.83
C ALA A 229 17.53 -5.47 0.35
N LEU A 230 16.94 -4.68 -0.55
CA LEU A 230 17.25 -4.67 -1.98
C LEU A 230 18.76 -4.47 -2.21
N ALA A 231 19.37 -3.47 -1.58
CA ALA A 231 20.81 -3.20 -1.72
C ALA A 231 21.71 -4.35 -1.23
N ILE A 232 21.33 -5.03 -0.14
CA ILE A 232 22.06 -6.20 0.38
C ILE A 232 21.89 -7.38 -0.57
N LEU A 233 20.65 -7.67 -0.95
CA LEU A 233 20.29 -8.84 -1.77
C LEU A 233 20.82 -8.75 -3.19
N SER A 234 20.83 -7.56 -3.80
CA SER A 234 21.47 -7.34 -5.10
C SER A 234 22.96 -7.69 -5.08
N ARG A 235 23.69 -7.33 -4.00
CA ARG A 235 25.11 -7.70 -3.87
C ARG A 235 25.30 -9.20 -3.68
N ILE A 236 24.44 -9.84 -2.89
CA ILE A 236 24.47 -11.29 -2.72
C ILE A 236 24.21 -11.99 -4.06
N ASP A 237 23.22 -11.52 -4.83
CA ASP A 237 22.87 -12.13 -6.11
C ASP A 237 24.02 -11.99 -7.12
N LEU A 238 24.66 -10.82 -7.20
CA LEU A 238 25.87 -10.62 -8.01
C LEU A 238 27.01 -11.57 -7.63
N LEU A 239 27.27 -11.78 -6.34
CA LEU A 239 28.29 -12.76 -5.89
C LEU A 239 27.94 -14.16 -6.36
N ARG A 240 26.65 -14.52 -6.37
CA ARG A 240 26.17 -15.83 -6.84
C ARG A 240 26.29 -15.99 -8.34
N GLU A 241 26.03 -14.93 -9.11
CA GLU A 241 26.29 -14.90 -10.56
C GLU A 241 27.78 -15.12 -10.88
N LEU A 242 28.67 -14.62 -10.02
CA LEU A 242 30.12 -14.88 -10.08
C LEU A 242 30.54 -16.27 -9.58
N GLY A 243 29.57 -17.14 -9.25
CA GLY A 243 29.81 -18.53 -8.83
C GLY A 243 30.05 -18.72 -7.32
N ILE A 244 29.97 -17.65 -6.51
CA ILE A 244 30.12 -17.74 -5.06
C ILE A 244 28.81 -18.24 -4.46
N ARG A 245 28.83 -19.42 -3.84
CA ARG A 245 27.65 -20.01 -3.20
C ARG A 245 27.41 -19.38 -1.83
N ILE A 246 26.77 -18.21 -1.82
CA ILE A 246 26.37 -17.50 -0.61
C ILE A 246 24.84 -17.41 -0.51
N GLN A 247 24.33 -17.49 0.71
CA GLN A 247 22.94 -17.21 1.07
C GLN A 247 22.92 -16.52 2.44
N LEU A 248 21.96 -15.64 2.65
CA LEU A 248 21.76 -14.95 3.93
C LEU A 248 20.61 -15.60 4.70
N ALA A 249 20.77 -15.78 6.01
CA ALA A 249 19.65 -16.21 6.84
C ALA A 249 18.59 -15.09 6.96
N ASP A 250 17.33 -15.48 7.06
CA ASP A 250 16.20 -14.57 7.14
C ASP A 250 16.32 -13.59 8.32
N LYS A 251 16.67 -14.10 9.51
CA LYS A 251 16.87 -13.30 10.71
C LYS A 251 17.99 -12.29 10.54
N THR A 252 19.13 -12.71 9.99
CA THR A 252 20.28 -11.84 9.75
C THR A 252 19.93 -10.70 8.81
N LEU A 253 19.18 -10.97 7.73
CA LEU A 253 18.68 -9.91 6.85
C LEU A 253 17.82 -8.91 7.63
N LEU A 254 16.81 -9.39 8.35
CA LEU A 254 15.84 -8.54 9.05
C LEU A 254 16.50 -7.69 10.15
N GLN A 255 17.51 -8.24 10.83
CA GLN A 255 18.34 -7.49 11.80
C GLN A 255 19.19 -6.43 11.12
N THR A 256 19.85 -6.78 10.01
CA THR A 256 20.73 -5.86 9.28
C THR A 256 19.97 -4.66 8.72
N ILE A 257 18.73 -4.87 8.28
CA ILE A 257 17.86 -3.78 7.80
C ILE A 257 17.10 -3.07 8.93
N ASP A 258 17.32 -3.44 10.18
CA ASP A 258 16.64 -2.91 11.38
C ASP A 258 15.11 -2.96 11.24
N TYR A 259 14.57 -4.12 10.87
CA TYR A 259 13.13 -4.32 10.67
C TYR A 259 12.69 -5.77 10.97
N GLU A 260 12.77 -6.16 12.24
CA GLU A 260 12.58 -7.55 12.68
C GLU A 260 11.12 -8.03 12.72
N ASN A 261 10.16 -7.10 12.74
CA ASN A 261 8.75 -7.41 13.05
C ASN A 261 7.92 -7.92 11.85
N ILE A 262 8.56 -8.47 10.81
CA ILE A 262 7.90 -9.01 9.62
C ILE A 262 8.46 -10.37 9.23
N LYS A 263 7.68 -11.13 8.46
CA LYS A 263 8.19 -12.33 7.80
C LYS A 263 9.04 -11.92 6.59
N CYS A 264 10.23 -12.52 6.45
CA CYS A 264 11.10 -12.27 5.30
C CYS A 264 10.41 -12.53 3.95
N GLN A 265 9.52 -13.53 3.88
CA GLN A 265 8.71 -13.79 2.67
C GLN A 265 7.84 -12.59 2.27
N ARG A 266 7.27 -11.87 3.24
CA ARG A 266 6.46 -10.67 2.96
C ARG A 266 7.30 -9.54 2.37
N LEU A 267 8.52 -9.36 2.90
CA LEU A 267 9.51 -8.41 2.40
C LEU A 267 9.92 -8.73 0.96
N LEU A 268 10.31 -9.99 0.70
CA LEU A 268 10.71 -10.43 -0.64
C LEU A 268 9.58 -10.28 -1.66
N ARG A 269 8.33 -10.53 -1.25
CA ARG A 269 7.17 -10.32 -2.10
C ARG A 269 6.99 -8.85 -2.47
N PHE A 270 7.12 -7.95 -1.50
CA PHE A 270 7.10 -6.51 -1.77
C PHE A 270 8.22 -6.10 -2.73
N ILE A 271 9.45 -6.58 -2.49
CA ILE A 271 10.58 -6.25 -3.38
C ILE A 271 10.32 -6.74 -4.80
N LYS A 272 9.79 -7.96 -4.96
CA LYS A 272 9.46 -8.52 -6.26
C LYS A 272 8.38 -7.72 -6.96
N SER A 273 7.33 -7.29 -6.26
CA SER A 273 6.26 -6.48 -6.88
C SER A 273 6.68 -5.04 -7.17
N GLU A 274 7.50 -4.45 -6.31
CA GLU A 274 7.89 -3.04 -6.38
C GLU A 274 9.07 -2.80 -7.33
N TYR A 275 10.03 -3.74 -7.38
CA TYR A 275 11.28 -3.61 -8.12
C TYR A 275 11.47 -4.68 -9.20
N GLY A 276 10.58 -5.67 -9.32
CA GLY A 276 10.64 -6.70 -10.37
C GLY A 276 11.70 -7.79 -10.16
N VAL A 277 12.44 -7.79 -9.05
CA VAL A 277 13.55 -8.72 -8.80
C VAL A 277 13.16 -9.82 -7.80
N ASN A 278 13.52 -11.07 -8.08
CA ASN A 278 13.26 -12.21 -7.20
C ASN A 278 14.54 -12.70 -6.48
N PHE A 279 14.65 -12.38 -5.19
CA PHE A 279 15.77 -12.79 -4.34
C PHE A 279 15.49 -13.99 -3.45
N GLU A 280 14.43 -14.77 -3.68
CA GLU A 280 14.14 -15.99 -2.89
C GLU A 280 15.35 -16.92 -2.80
N LYS A 281 16.12 -17.03 -3.90
CA LYS A 281 17.30 -17.88 -3.96
C LYS A 281 18.47 -17.38 -3.09
N CYS A 282 18.50 -16.08 -2.76
CA CYS A 282 19.54 -15.45 -1.94
C CYS A 282 19.32 -15.64 -0.43
N ILE A 283 18.14 -16.14 -0.04
CA ILE A 283 17.76 -16.32 1.36
C ILE A 283 17.68 -17.79 1.71
N ASN A 284 18.31 -18.16 2.82
CA ASN A 284 18.14 -19.46 3.42
C ASN A 284 16.94 -19.43 4.39
N MET A 285 15.77 -19.79 3.88
CA MET A 285 14.56 -19.93 4.72
C MET A 285 14.64 -21.26 5.47
N GLY A 286 15.22 -21.26 6.68
CA GLY A 286 15.53 -22.51 7.38
C GLY A 286 15.36 -22.45 8.89
N TRP A 287 14.41 -23.23 9.41
CA TRP A 287 14.49 -23.79 10.77
C TRP A 287 15.76 -24.66 10.99
N LYS A 288 16.48 -25.04 9.92
CA LYS A 288 17.53 -26.07 9.95
C LYS A 288 18.99 -25.60 9.99
N ASN A 289 19.32 -24.32 9.89
CA ASN A 289 20.74 -23.88 9.90
C ASN A 289 21.07 -22.87 11.01
N ARG A 290 20.53 -23.08 12.22
CA ARG A 290 20.87 -22.29 13.44
C ARG A 290 22.33 -22.39 13.92
N PHE A 291 23.20 -23.11 13.20
CA PHE A 291 24.60 -23.35 13.61
C PHE A 291 25.65 -22.64 12.75
N GLY A 292 25.29 -22.09 11.58
CA GLY A 292 26.25 -21.42 10.69
C GLY A 292 26.46 -19.94 11.01
N ASP A 293 25.41 -19.23 11.39
CA ASP A 293 25.43 -17.77 11.59
C ASP A 293 26.15 -17.30 12.88
N GLN A 294 26.53 -18.23 13.76
CA GLN A 294 27.26 -17.88 14.99
C GLN A 294 28.76 -17.61 14.75
N ILE A 295 29.32 -18.04 13.61
CA ILE A 295 30.76 -17.90 13.35
C ILE A 295 31.09 -16.56 12.68
N GLU A 296 30.15 -15.95 11.94
CA GLU A 296 30.36 -14.65 11.29
C GLU A 296 29.96 -13.45 12.17
N SER A 297 29.04 -13.61 13.12
CA SER A 297 28.67 -12.54 14.07
C SER A 297 29.73 -12.26 15.15
N SER A 298 30.86 -12.96 15.10
CA SER A 298 32.01 -12.82 16.03
C SER A 298 33.18 -12.03 15.44
N TRP A 299 33.06 -11.53 14.20
CA TRP A 299 34.10 -10.75 13.51
C TRP A 299 33.62 -9.37 13.04
N GLY A 300 32.76 -8.74 13.86
CA GLY A 300 32.34 -7.34 13.74
C GLY A 300 32.15 -6.71 15.11
#